data_AF-A0A951MY66-F1
#
_entry.id   AF-A0A951MY66-F1
#
_cell.length_a   1.000
_cell.length_b   1.000
_cell.length_c   1.000
_cell.angle_alpha   90.00
_cell.angle_beta   90.00
_cell.angle_gamma   90.00
#
_symmetry.space_group_name_H-M   'P 1'
#
loop_
_entity.id
_entity.type
_entity.pdbx_description
1 polymer ?
#
loop_
_entity_poly.entity_id
_entity_poly.type
_entity_poly.pdbx_seq_one_letter_code
_entity_poly.pdbx_strand_id
1 'polypeptide(L)'
;METLPTVEELNALPAADFVAAMAPLVEGAPGFLGALAERRPFADEDDLFDAARSVARELPEGEQVSLLDAHPRIGADPATVSQLSHDEQGYGSETSGAPAWVADELLALNEAYETRFGFRFVVFVAGRPRVDIIPILERVLHGDRDEERRRGLDDVVLIARERYERLRGPRPLRESMREAIALEVSRWMVGELDDDGLVRATHRLIEEGVQSPALLALSRSVDGGEPPAPAVERLMSEIGLEDWDATQAAQLLSLHAAASIIGEVSRPIDGARRIAEVGDHSGFRELVRRWESAEPEARDGVEEEIRRAAVELFGQPEEDEIAP
;
A
#
# COMPACT_ATOMS: atom_id res chain seq x y z
N MET A 1 -4.48 -11.87 -2.98
CA MET A 1 -3.12 -12.45 -2.88
C MET A 1 -2.85 -12.55 -1.41
N GLU A 2 -2.61 -13.75 -0.85
CA GLU A 2 -2.36 -13.89 0.60
C GLU A 2 -1.15 -13.04 0.98
N THR A 3 -1.36 -12.11 1.92
CA THR A 3 -0.30 -11.29 2.53
C THR A 3 0.73 -12.21 3.16
N LEU A 4 2.02 -11.92 2.96
CA LEU A 4 3.10 -12.71 3.58
C LEU A 4 2.99 -12.72 5.11
N PRO A 5 3.43 -13.79 5.80
CA PRO A 5 3.32 -13.86 7.25
C PRO A 5 4.20 -12.82 7.96
N THR A 6 3.77 -12.41 9.16
CA THR A 6 4.55 -11.64 10.13
C THR A 6 5.78 -12.42 10.60
N VAL A 7 6.77 -11.72 11.15
CA VAL A 7 7.93 -12.37 11.80
C VAL A 7 7.48 -13.30 12.94
N GLU A 8 6.45 -12.90 13.70
CA GLU A 8 5.88 -13.73 14.76
C GLU A 8 5.25 -15.02 14.19
N GLU A 9 4.46 -14.92 13.12
CA GLU A 9 3.88 -16.08 12.45
C GLU A 9 4.97 -16.95 11.82
N LEU A 10 5.96 -16.36 11.13
CA LEU A 10 7.12 -17.06 10.57
C LEU A 10 7.89 -17.84 11.65
N ASN A 11 8.02 -17.30 12.87
CA ASN A 11 8.65 -17.98 13.99
C ASN A 11 7.86 -19.21 14.47
N ALA A 12 6.53 -19.19 14.32
CA ALA A 12 5.65 -20.28 14.74
C ALA A 12 5.50 -21.41 13.70
N LEU A 13 5.84 -21.15 12.43
CA LEU A 13 5.69 -22.12 11.35
C LEU A 13 6.63 -23.35 11.50
N PRO A 14 6.20 -24.55 11.07
CA PRO A 14 7.12 -25.63 10.78
C PRO A 14 8.18 -25.21 9.74
N ALA A 15 9.38 -25.81 9.78
CA ALA A 15 10.49 -25.40 8.91
C ALA A 15 10.14 -25.46 7.41
N ALA A 16 9.40 -26.49 6.98
CA ALA A 16 8.95 -26.61 5.59
C ALA A 16 8.00 -25.47 5.18
N ASP A 17 7.10 -25.07 6.08
CA ASP A 17 6.13 -24.01 5.83
C ASP A 17 6.79 -22.62 5.85
N PHE A 18 7.82 -22.42 6.69
CA PHE A 18 8.66 -21.22 6.64
C PHE A 18 9.36 -21.09 5.28
N VAL A 19 9.96 -22.18 4.77
CA VAL A 19 10.61 -22.18 3.46
C VAL A 19 9.60 -21.87 2.35
N ALA A 20 8.41 -22.47 2.41
CA ALA A 20 7.34 -22.20 1.44
C ALA A 20 6.87 -20.74 1.49
N ALA A 21 6.70 -20.17 2.68
CA ALA A 21 6.29 -18.79 2.88
C ALA A 21 7.34 -17.78 2.36
N MET A 22 8.62 -18.09 2.53
CA MET A 22 9.72 -17.21 2.11
C MET A 22 10.15 -17.41 0.64
N ALA A 23 9.74 -18.50 -0.01
CA ALA A 23 10.11 -18.82 -1.39
C ALA A 23 9.84 -17.71 -2.43
N PRO A 24 8.76 -16.90 -2.34
CA PRO A 24 8.55 -15.78 -3.26
C PRO A 24 9.61 -14.68 -3.16
N LEU A 25 10.29 -14.55 -2.01
CA LEU A 25 11.28 -13.51 -1.75
C LEU A 25 12.62 -13.82 -2.41
N VAL A 26 12.97 -15.10 -2.48
CA VAL A 26 14.23 -15.57 -3.05
C VAL A 26 13.95 -16.78 -3.93
N GLU A 27 13.82 -16.51 -5.22
CA GLU A 27 13.52 -17.53 -6.21
C GLU A 27 14.66 -18.56 -6.29
N GLY A 28 14.30 -19.85 -6.36
CA GLY A 28 15.27 -20.93 -6.64
C GLY A 28 16.30 -21.22 -5.54
N ALA A 29 16.08 -20.77 -4.29
CA ALA A 29 17.08 -20.89 -3.21
C ALA A 29 16.63 -21.70 -1.96
N PRO A 30 16.17 -22.96 -2.09
CA PRO A 30 15.64 -23.73 -0.97
C PRO A 30 16.69 -24.02 0.12
N GLY A 31 17.98 -24.17 -0.23
CA GLY A 31 19.06 -24.40 0.75
C GLY A 31 19.29 -23.19 1.67
N PHE A 32 19.34 -21.99 1.07
CA PHE A 32 19.43 -20.73 1.80
C PHE A 32 18.24 -20.52 2.75
N LEU A 33 17.01 -20.73 2.24
CA LEU A 33 15.80 -20.59 3.05
C LEU A 33 15.72 -21.62 4.17
N GLY A 34 16.17 -22.85 3.93
CA GLY A 34 16.29 -23.88 4.95
C GLY A 34 17.27 -23.49 6.06
N ALA A 35 18.46 -23.00 5.69
CA ALA A 35 19.44 -22.53 6.66
C ALA A 35 18.95 -21.31 7.45
N LEU A 36 18.18 -20.42 6.82
CA LEU A 36 17.52 -19.30 7.51
C LEU A 36 16.44 -19.77 8.48
N ALA A 37 15.65 -20.79 8.12
CA ALA A 37 14.63 -21.36 8.99
C ALA A 37 15.21 -21.86 10.33
N GLU A 38 16.46 -22.34 10.34
CA GLU A 38 17.17 -22.80 11.54
C GLU A 38 17.70 -21.66 12.42
N ARG A 39 17.65 -20.41 11.97
CA ARG A 39 18.08 -19.23 12.75
C ARG A 39 16.97 -18.62 13.62
N ARG A 40 15.76 -19.12 13.49
CA ARG A 40 14.60 -18.69 14.30
C ARG A 40 14.80 -19.00 15.78
N PRO A 41 14.15 -18.24 16.69
CA PRO A 41 13.22 -17.15 16.41
C PRO A 41 13.92 -15.81 16.12
N PHE A 42 13.28 -14.98 15.29
CA PHE A 42 13.71 -13.60 15.04
C PHE A 42 12.90 -12.62 15.90
N ALA A 43 13.54 -11.59 16.44
CA ALA A 43 12.86 -10.59 17.27
C ALA A 43 11.92 -9.69 16.45
N ASP A 44 12.38 -9.25 15.28
CA ASP A 44 11.68 -8.37 14.35
C ASP A 44 12.17 -8.57 12.91
N GLU A 45 11.71 -7.72 11.99
CA GLU A 45 12.08 -7.80 10.58
C GLU A 45 13.56 -7.47 10.34
N ASP A 46 14.16 -6.57 11.13
CA ASP A 46 15.58 -6.25 10.99
C ASP A 46 16.45 -7.44 11.40
N ASP A 47 16.11 -8.10 12.52
CA ASP A 47 16.79 -9.32 12.97
C ASP A 47 16.65 -10.47 11.95
N LEU A 48 15.48 -10.63 11.32
CA LEU A 48 15.28 -11.59 10.23
C LEU A 48 16.24 -11.34 9.05
N PHE A 49 16.34 -10.10 8.57
CA PHE A 49 17.18 -9.80 7.40
C PHE A 49 18.67 -9.71 7.73
N ASP A 50 19.05 -9.39 8.97
CA ASP A 50 20.44 -9.49 9.44
C ASP A 50 20.88 -10.97 9.59
N ALA A 51 19.99 -11.83 10.07
CA ALA A 51 20.20 -13.28 10.07
C ALA A 51 20.30 -13.81 8.63
N ALA A 52 19.44 -13.37 7.72
CA ALA A 52 19.48 -13.73 6.30
C ALA A 52 20.82 -13.35 5.65
N ARG A 53 21.33 -12.14 5.92
CA ARG A 53 22.65 -11.69 5.45
C ARG A 53 23.78 -12.57 6.00
N SER A 54 23.72 -12.91 7.28
CA SER A 54 24.71 -13.76 7.93
C SER A 54 24.70 -15.16 7.31
N VAL A 55 23.53 -15.78 7.17
CA VAL A 55 23.35 -17.10 6.55
C VAL A 55 23.88 -17.09 5.12
N ALA A 56 23.52 -16.10 4.30
CA ALA A 56 23.97 -16.01 2.91
C ALA A 56 25.51 -16.04 2.79
N ARG A 57 26.22 -15.37 3.72
CA ARG A 57 27.68 -15.32 3.76
C ARG A 57 28.34 -16.54 4.41
N GLU A 58 27.62 -17.26 5.27
CA GLU A 58 28.08 -18.49 5.95
C GLU A 58 27.91 -19.76 5.10
N LEU A 59 27.03 -19.72 4.08
CA LEU A 59 26.85 -20.83 3.14
C LEU A 59 28.17 -21.26 2.49
N PRO A 60 28.35 -22.54 2.16
CA PRO A 60 29.47 -22.97 1.31
C PRO A 60 29.49 -22.20 0.00
N GLU A 61 30.69 -21.91 -0.53
CA GLU A 61 30.83 -21.06 -1.73
C GLU A 61 29.97 -21.52 -2.92
N GLY A 62 29.85 -22.84 -3.16
CA GLY A 62 29.01 -23.37 -4.24
C GLY A 62 27.52 -23.05 -4.06
N GLU A 63 27.04 -23.01 -2.81
CA GLU A 63 25.67 -22.61 -2.49
C GLU A 63 25.50 -21.09 -2.58
N GLN A 64 26.52 -20.30 -2.22
CA GLN A 64 26.53 -18.85 -2.46
C GLN A 64 26.41 -18.52 -3.96
N VAL A 65 27.18 -19.22 -4.80
CA VAL A 65 27.09 -19.08 -6.27
C VAL A 65 25.71 -19.48 -6.77
N SER A 66 25.17 -20.61 -6.28
CA SER A 66 23.82 -21.06 -6.66
C SER A 66 22.74 -20.05 -6.28
N LEU A 67 22.87 -19.40 -5.11
CA LEU A 67 21.97 -18.33 -4.67
C LEU A 67 22.01 -17.12 -5.59
N LEU A 68 23.20 -16.70 -6.05
CA LEU A 68 23.36 -15.62 -7.02
C LEU A 68 22.80 -16.00 -8.39
N ASP A 69 23.08 -17.21 -8.85
CA ASP A 69 22.67 -17.70 -10.18
C ASP A 69 21.17 -17.97 -10.28
N ALA A 70 20.48 -18.16 -9.16
CA ALA A 70 19.03 -18.26 -9.14
C ALA A 70 18.34 -16.94 -9.52
N HIS A 71 19.03 -15.79 -9.37
CA HIS A 71 18.49 -14.49 -9.71
C HIS A 71 18.53 -14.24 -11.23
N PRO A 72 17.47 -13.67 -11.84
CA PRO A 72 17.50 -13.27 -13.24
C PRO A 72 18.55 -12.21 -13.53
N ARG A 73 19.10 -12.20 -14.76
CA ARG A 73 20.02 -11.12 -15.19
C ARG A 73 19.29 -9.79 -15.24
N ILE A 74 19.99 -8.71 -14.87
CA ILE A 74 19.54 -7.36 -15.17
C ILE A 74 19.53 -7.17 -16.71
N GLY A 75 18.39 -6.79 -17.27
CA GLY A 75 18.19 -6.72 -18.72
C GLY A 75 17.71 -8.01 -19.37
N ALA A 76 17.38 -9.06 -18.61
CA ALA A 76 16.76 -10.28 -19.14
C ALA A 76 15.40 -9.99 -19.81
N ASP A 77 15.00 -10.82 -20.77
CA ASP A 77 13.73 -10.67 -21.48
C ASP A 77 12.56 -10.58 -20.47
N PRO A 78 11.75 -9.51 -20.49
CA PRO A 78 10.65 -9.32 -19.55
C PRO A 78 9.63 -10.48 -19.57
N ALA A 79 9.49 -11.19 -20.69
CA ALA A 79 8.59 -12.35 -20.80
C ALA A 79 9.11 -13.61 -20.07
N THR A 80 10.37 -13.60 -19.64
CA THR A 80 11.05 -14.76 -19.05
C THR A 80 11.25 -14.65 -17.54
N VAL A 81 10.93 -13.51 -16.95
CA VAL A 81 11.14 -13.23 -15.52
C VAL A 81 9.83 -13.24 -14.75
N SER A 82 9.89 -13.48 -13.44
CA SER A 82 8.71 -13.37 -12.55
C SER A 82 8.15 -11.95 -12.55
N GLN A 83 6.87 -11.77 -12.17
CA GLN A 83 6.29 -10.43 -12.05
C GLN A 83 7.06 -9.54 -11.07
N LEU A 84 7.60 -10.13 -9.98
CA LEU A 84 8.43 -9.41 -9.02
C LEU A 84 9.70 -8.85 -9.70
N SER A 85 10.42 -9.73 -10.39
CA SER A 85 11.63 -9.37 -11.13
C SER A 85 11.35 -8.40 -12.28
N HIS A 86 10.19 -8.53 -12.93
CA HIS A 86 9.75 -7.62 -13.99
C HIS A 86 9.59 -6.19 -13.48
N ASP A 87 8.92 -6.03 -12.33
CA ASP A 87 8.68 -4.73 -11.71
C ASP A 87 9.99 -4.12 -11.17
N GLU A 88 10.83 -4.93 -10.53
CA GLU A 88 12.15 -4.54 -10.02
C GLU A 88 13.01 -3.95 -11.14
N GLN A 89 13.03 -4.58 -12.31
CA GLN A 89 13.81 -4.09 -13.45
C GLN A 89 13.17 -2.89 -14.19
N GLY A 90 12.01 -2.40 -13.72
CA GLY A 90 11.36 -1.19 -14.23
C GLY A 90 10.68 -1.36 -15.59
N TYR A 91 10.36 -2.60 -15.99
CA TYR A 91 9.71 -2.86 -17.28
C TYR A 91 8.28 -2.31 -17.39
N GLY A 92 7.60 -2.11 -16.26
CA GLY A 92 6.23 -1.54 -16.19
C GLY A 92 6.15 -0.01 -16.06
N SER A 93 7.28 0.70 -15.95
CA SER A 93 7.31 2.16 -15.78
C SER A 93 7.33 2.89 -17.12
N GLU A 94 6.74 4.09 -17.22
CA GLU A 94 6.86 4.99 -18.39
C GLU A 94 8.32 5.39 -18.69
N THR A 95 9.23 5.18 -17.74
CA THR A 95 10.70 5.30 -17.92
C THR A 95 11.34 4.11 -18.66
N SER A 96 10.54 3.15 -19.15
CA SER A 96 10.98 1.98 -19.93
C SER A 96 11.59 2.32 -21.30
N GLY A 97 11.55 3.60 -21.72
CA GLY A 97 12.26 4.16 -22.87
C GLY A 97 13.79 4.19 -22.73
N ALA A 98 14.39 3.17 -22.12
CA ALA A 98 15.83 2.99 -22.13
C ALA A 98 16.31 2.93 -23.59
N PRO A 99 17.35 3.69 -23.96
CA PRO A 99 17.89 3.63 -25.31
C PRO A 99 18.23 2.20 -25.73
N ALA A 100 18.04 1.86 -27.02
CA ALA A 100 18.26 0.50 -27.52
C ALA A 100 19.65 -0.06 -27.18
N TRP A 101 20.68 0.81 -27.12
CA TRP A 101 22.05 0.43 -26.77
C TRP A 101 22.20 -0.11 -25.34
N VAL A 102 21.30 0.24 -24.41
CA VAL A 102 21.38 -0.20 -23.01
C VAL A 102 21.20 -1.71 -22.89
N ALA A 103 20.34 -2.32 -23.72
CA ALA A 103 20.13 -3.76 -23.72
C ALA A 103 21.38 -4.51 -24.21
N ASP A 104 21.97 -4.03 -25.31
CA ASP A 104 23.19 -4.61 -25.87
C ASP A 104 24.38 -4.47 -24.90
N GLU A 105 24.52 -3.31 -24.25
CA GLU A 105 25.59 -3.05 -23.28
C GLU A 105 25.45 -3.94 -22.04
N LEU A 106 24.24 -4.05 -21.47
CA LEU A 106 23.99 -4.95 -20.34
C LEU A 106 24.24 -6.40 -20.69
N LEU A 107 23.91 -6.85 -21.90
CA LEU A 107 24.21 -8.21 -22.35
C LEU A 107 25.73 -8.44 -22.36
N ALA A 108 26.48 -7.55 -23.01
CA ALA A 108 27.95 -7.66 -23.11
C ALA A 108 28.63 -7.62 -21.73
N LEU A 109 28.18 -6.72 -20.85
CA LEU A 109 28.73 -6.60 -19.49
C LEU A 109 28.38 -7.81 -18.61
N ASN A 110 27.17 -8.36 -18.70
CA ASN A 110 26.83 -9.60 -17.99
C ASN A 110 27.72 -10.77 -18.45
N GLU A 111 27.97 -10.91 -19.76
CA GLU A 111 28.87 -11.95 -20.29
C GLU A 111 30.31 -11.79 -19.80
N ALA A 112 30.82 -10.55 -19.80
CA ALA A 112 32.15 -10.23 -19.28
C ALA A 112 32.25 -10.52 -17.77
N TYR A 113 31.22 -10.15 -17.02
CA TYR A 113 31.13 -10.38 -15.58
C TYR A 113 31.12 -11.86 -15.24
N GLU A 114 30.24 -12.64 -15.87
CA GLU A 114 30.10 -14.07 -15.63
C GLU A 114 31.38 -14.83 -16.05
N THR A 115 32.03 -14.42 -17.13
CA THR A 115 33.33 -14.97 -17.55
C THR A 115 34.43 -14.73 -16.50
N ARG A 116 34.42 -13.56 -15.85
CA ARG A 116 35.43 -13.18 -14.86
C ARG A 116 35.18 -13.83 -13.50
N PHE A 117 33.95 -13.78 -13.01
CA PHE A 117 33.61 -14.13 -11.62
C PHE A 117 32.97 -15.51 -11.48
N GLY A 118 32.38 -16.06 -12.54
CA GLY A 118 31.79 -17.39 -12.55
C GLY A 118 30.43 -17.49 -11.86
N PHE A 119 29.73 -16.38 -11.70
CA PHE A 119 28.36 -16.28 -11.18
C PHE A 119 27.66 -15.06 -11.78
N ARG A 120 26.33 -14.99 -11.72
CA ARG A 120 25.53 -13.87 -12.24
C ARG A 120 25.77 -12.57 -11.46
N PHE A 121 25.66 -11.45 -12.17
CA PHE A 121 25.65 -10.14 -11.53
C PHE A 121 24.27 -9.88 -10.93
N VAL A 122 24.24 -9.73 -9.60
CA VAL A 122 23.05 -9.33 -8.84
C VAL A 122 23.27 -7.95 -8.26
N VAL A 123 22.29 -7.07 -8.44
CA VAL A 123 22.34 -5.72 -7.87
C VAL A 123 20.96 -5.30 -7.38
N PHE A 124 20.91 -4.74 -6.17
CA PHE A 124 19.71 -4.09 -5.67
C PHE A 124 19.54 -2.76 -6.39
N VAL A 125 18.58 -2.65 -7.30
CA VAL A 125 18.43 -1.46 -8.16
C VAL A 125 17.90 -0.25 -7.40
N ALA A 126 17.14 -0.43 -6.31
CA ALA A 126 16.60 0.64 -5.48
C ALA A 126 15.87 1.73 -6.30
N GLY A 127 15.09 1.34 -7.31
CA GLY A 127 14.39 2.25 -8.23
C GLY A 127 15.26 2.94 -9.27
N ARG A 128 16.56 2.64 -9.36
CA ARG A 128 17.45 3.19 -10.40
C ARG A 128 17.09 2.62 -11.78
N PRO A 129 17.07 3.45 -12.84
CA PRO A 129 16.89 2.95 -14.19
C PRO A 129 18.08 2.10 -14.63
N ARG A 130 17.85 1.15 -15.54
CA ARG A 130 18.87 0.21 -16.06
C ARG A 130 20.14 0.89 -16.58
N VAL A 131 20.02 2.09 -17.16
CA VAL A 131 21.17 2.88 -17.63
C VAL A 131 22.14 3.25 -16.49
N ASP A 132 21.62 3.49 -15.28
CA ASP A 132 22.43 3.86 -14.12
C ASP A 132 23.11 2.64 -13.47
N ILE A 133 22.71 1.43 -13.87
CA ILE A 133 23.35 0.18 -13.43
C ILE A 133 24.63 -0.10 -14.22
N ILE A 134 24.73 0.36 -15.47
CA ILE A 134 25.91 0.14 -16.32
C ILE A 134 27.21 0.60 -15.64
N PRO A 135 27.33 1.84 -15.13
CA PRO A 135 28.56 2.29 -14.46
C PRO A 135 28.89 1.52 -13.18
N ILE A 136 27.88 0.91 -12.53
CA ILE A 136 28.09 0.05 -11.36
C ILE A 136 28.72 -1.27 -11.84
N LEU A 137 28.14 -1.88 -12.88
CA LEU A 137 28.62 -3.13 -13.46
C LEU A 137 30.04 -2.99 -14.03
N GLU A 138 30.33 -1.89 -14.73
CA GLU A 138 31.69 -1.57 -15.21
C GLU A 138 32.70 -1.47 -14.06
N ARG A 139 32.32 -0.82 -12.96
CA ARG A 139 33.22 -0.64 -11.81
C ARG A 139 33.54 -1.95 -11.13
N VAL A 140 32.55 -2.82 -10.92
CA VAL A 140 32.76 -4.11 -10.24
C VAL A 140 33.63 -5.06 -11.05
N LEU A 141 33.66 -4.96 -12.38
CA LEU A 141 34.56 -5.74 -13.24
C LEU A 141 36.05 -5.53 -12.91
N HIS A 142 36.41 -4.43 -12.26
CA HIS A 142 37.77 -4.16 -11.81
C HIS A 142 38.06 -4.63 -10.37
N GLY A 143 37.05 -5.16 -9.68
CA GLY A 143 37.12 -5.60 -8.28
C GLY A 143 37.65 -7.02 -8.08
N ASP A 144 37.72 -7.39 -6.79
CA ASP A 144 38.04 -8.74 -6.32
C ASP A 144 36.82 -9.66 -6.34
N ARG A 145 37.03 -10.94 -6.65
CA ARG A 145 35.95 -11.92 -6.78
C ARG A 145 35.25 -12.23 -5.46
N ASP A 146 35.98 -12.32 -4.35
CA ASP A 146 35.39 -12.66 -3.05
C ASP A 146 34.66 -11.46 -2.43
N GLU A 147 35.15 -10.25 -2.67
CA GLU A 147 34.42 -9.02 -2.34
C GLU A 147 33.14 -8.91 -3.14
N GLU A 148 33.20 -9.19 -4.45
CA GLU A 148 32.05 -9.10 -5.33
C GLU A 148 30.99 -10.16 -5.02
N ARG A 149 31.40 -11.39 -4.68
CA ARG A 149 30.48 -12.43 -4.19
C ARG A 149 29.74 -11.98 -2.94
N ARG A 150 30.45 -11.40 -1.96
CA ARG A 150 29.84 -10.88 -0.72
C ARG A 150 28.86 -9.74 -1.01
N ARG A 151 29.20 -8.81 -1.89
CA ARG A 151 28.31 -7.73 -2.34
C ARG A 151 27.05 -8.27 -3.01
N GLY A 152 27.18 -9.24 -3.92
CA GLY A 152 26.03 -9.86 -4.59
C GLY A 152 25.07 -10.52 -3.59
N LEU A 153 25.60 -11.24 -2.60
CA LEU A 153 24.79 -11.88 -1.55
C LEU A 153 24.05 -10.85 -0.69
N ASP A 154 24.73 -9.74 -0.37
CA ASP A 154 24.12 -8.62 0.33
C ASP A 154 22.94 -8.03 -0.46
N ASP A 155 23.10 -7.89 -1.78
CA ASP A 155 22.06 -7.36 -2.67
C ASP A 155 20.89 -8.33 -2.84
N VAL A 156 21.12 -9.65 -2.85
CA VAL A 156 20.04 -10.66 -2.81
C VAL A 156 19.16 -10.45 -1.56
N VAL A 157 19.76 -10.21 -0.40
CA VAL A 157 19.01 -9.98 0.85
C VAL A 157 18.27 -8.66 0.84
N LEU A 158 18.84 -7.60 0.25
CA LEU A 158 18.14 -6.33 0.07
C LEU A 158 16.93 -6.46 -0.85
N ILE A 159 17.06 -7.19 -1.96
CA ILE A 159 15.94 -7.49 -2.86
C ILE A 159 14.87 -8.31 -2.13
N ALA A 160 15.26 -9.33 -1.37
CA ALA A 160 14.33 -10.12 -0.57
C ALA A 160 13.56 -9.28 0.45
N ARG A 161 14.22 -8.30 1.08
CA ARG A 161 13.59 -7.34 2.00
C ARG A 161 12.58 -6.45 1.29
N GLU A 162 12.95 -5.86 0.15
CA GLU A 162 12.02 -5.04 -0.64
C GLU A 162 10.80 -5.85 -1.09
N ARG A 163 11.01 -7.10 -1.55
CA ARG A 163 9.92 -8.03 -1.88
C ARG A 163 9.02 -8.32 -0.68
N TYR A 164 9.60 -8.52 0.50
CA TYR A 164 8.84 -8.78 1.73
C TYR A 164 7.94 -7.61 2.07
N GLU A 165 8.52 -6.40 2.13
CA GLU A 165 7.79 -5.16 2.40
C GLU A 165 6.67 -4.94 1.37
N ARG A 166 6.94 -5.19 0.08
CA ARG A 166 5.96 -5.03 -1.00
C ARG A 166 4.81 -6.04 -0.95
N LEU A 167 5.10 -7.31 -0.66
CA LEU A 167 4.10 -8.38 -0.63
C LEU A 167 3.29 -8.41 0.67
N ARG A 168 3.88 -7.97 1.79
CA ARG A 168 3.13 -7.71 3.03
C ARG A 168 2.14 -6.57 2.87
N GLY A 169 2.47 -5.59 2.03
CA GLY A 169 1.79 -4.30 2.05
C GLY A 169 2.13 -3.51 3.32
N PRO A 170 1.58 -2.30 3.46
CA PRO A 170 1.78 -1.50 4.65
C PRO A 170 1.30 -2.25 5.90
N ARG A 171 2.05 -2.15 7.00
CA ARG A 171 1.63 -2.75 8.28
C ARG A 171 0.24 -2.19 8.64
N PRO A 172 -0.72 -3.04 9.01
CA PRO A 172 -2.01 -2.55 9.48
C PRO A 172 -1.79 -1.63 10.68
N LEU A 173 -2.55 -0.53 10.71
CA LEU A 173 -2.44 0.46 11.78
C LEU A 173 -2.81 -0.17 13.11
N ARG A 174 -2.14 0.23 14.19
CA ARG A 174 -2.53 -0.18 15.56
C ARG A 174 -3.99 0.19 15.79
N GLU A 175 -4.72 -0.62 16.56
CA GLU A 175 -6.15 -0.40 16.82
C GLU A 175 -6.48 1.00 17.32
N SER A 176 -5.73 1.47 18.33
CA SER A 176 -5.86 2.85 18.84
C SER A 176 -5.64 3.93 17.79
N MET A 177 -4.82 3.65 16.77
CA MET A 177 -4.54 4.57 15.67
C MET A 177 -5.65 4.52 14.60
N ARG A 178 -6.21 3.34 14.35
CA ARG A 178 -7.39 3.19 13.48
C ARG A 178 -8.58 3.97 14.04
N GLU A 179 -8.81 3.86 15.35
CA GLU A 179 -9.82 4.63 16.07
C GLU A 179 -9.56 6.14 15.98
N ALA A 180 -8.30 6.58 16.16
CA ALA A 180 -7.93 7.98 16.03
C ALA A 180 -8.17 8.52 14.61
N ILE A 181 -7.79 7.78 13.56
CA ILE A 181 -8.03 8.17 12.16
C ILE A 181 -9.52 8.22 11.85
N ALA A 182 -10.29 7.21 12.28
CA ALA A 182 -11.74 7.19 12.11
C ALA A 182 -12.39 8.40 12.79
N LEU A 183 -11.91 8.79 13.96
CA LEU A 183 -12.38 9.98 14.68
C LEU A 183 -11.99 11.29 13.98
N GLU A 184 -10.75 11.45 13.50
CA GLU A 184 -10.32 12.66 12.78
C GLU A 184 -11.05 12.81 11.44
N VAL A 185 -11.23 11.70 10.70
CA VAL A 185 -12.03 11.67 9.48
C VAL A 185 -13.50 11.98 9.80
N SER A 186 -14.05 11.44 10.89
CA SER A 186 -15.40 11.79 11.37
C SER A 186 -15.51 13.29 11.69
N ARG A 187 -14.55 13.86 12.43
CA ARG A 187 -14.52 15.30 12.78
C ARG A 187 -14.46 16.19 11.56
N TRP A 188 -13.64 15.85 10.56
CA TRP A 188 -13.62 16.56 9.28
C TRP A 188 -14.93 16.39 8.51
N MET A 189 -15.47 15.16 8.46
CA MET A 189 -16.75 14.86 7.80
C MET A 189 -17.94 15.58 8.45
N VAL A 190 -17.89 15.88 9.76
CA VAL A 190 -18.90 16.67 10.47
C VAL A 190 -18.56 18.17 10.58
N GLY A 191 -17.44 18.60 9.99
CA GLY A 191 -17.02 20.00 9.94
C GLY A 191 -16.43 20.56 11.23
N GLU A 192 -16.13 19.73 12.23
CA GLU A 192 -15.32 20.10 13.41
C GLU A 192 -13.84 20.34 13.05
N LEU A 193 -13.39 19.81 11.90
CA LEU A 193 -12.10 20.08 11.28
C LEU A 193 -12.32 20.61 9.86
N ASP A 194 -11.57 21.66 9.51
CA ASP A 194 -11.45 22.14 8.13
C ASP A 194 -10.45 21.29 7.34
N ASP A 195 -10.35 21.50 6.03
CA ASP A 195 -9.44 20.76 5.13
C ASP A 195 -7.99 20.85 5.60
N ASP A 196 -7.54 22.03 6.03
CA ASP A 196 -6.22 22.24 6.62
C ASP A 196 -6.05 21.49 7.95
N GLY A 197 -7.12 21.37 8.74
CA GLY A 197 -7.20 20.63 10.00
C GLY A 197 -7.05 19.13 9.78
N LEU A 198 -7.69 18.57 8.76
CA LEU A 198 -7.53 17.18 8.36
C LEU A 198 -6.09 16.90 7.88
N VAL A 199 -5.50 17.78 7.08
CA VAL A 199 -4.11 17.66 6.62
C VAL A 199 -3.15 17.67 7.82
N ARG A 200 -3.32 18.60 8.76
CA ARG A 200 -2.52 18.65 10.00
C ARG A 200 -2.72 17.42 10.89
N ALA A 201 -3.94 16.90 11.02
CA ALA A 201 -4.23 15.69 11.78
C ALA A 201 -3.52 14.48 11.13
N THR A 202 -3.63 14.34 9.81
CA THR A 202 -2.97 13.28 9.04
C THR A 202 -1.45 13.37 9.15
N HIS A 203 -0.87 14.57 9.10
CA HIS A 203 0.57 14.77 9.29
C HIS A 203 1.04 14.39 10.70
N ARG A 204 0.31 14.78 11.75
CA ARG A 204 0.62 14.37 13.14
C ARG A 204 0.60 12.84 13.29
N LEU A 205 -0.41 12.19 12.71
CA LEU A 205 -0.53 10.73 12.71
C LEU A 205 0.63 10.05 11.96
N ILE A 206 1.17 10.67 10.92
CA ILE A 206 2.36 10.19 10.19
C ILE A 206 3.65 10.39 11.00
N GLU A 207 3.83 11.56 11.62
CA GLU A 207 5.02 11.90 12.42
C GLU A 207 5.11 11.10 13.72
N GLU A 208 3.99 10.71 14.32
CA GLU A 208 3.93 9.85 15.52
C GLU A 208 4.28 8.37 15.25
N GLY A 209 4.74 8.04 14.04
CA GLY A 209 5.44 6.78 13.73
C GLY A 209 4.75 5.87 12.71
N VAL A 210 3.83 6.38 11.91
CA VAL A 210 3.09 5.60 10.91
C VAL A 210 3.43 6.09 9.51
N GLN A 211 4.29 5.36 8.81
CA GLN A 211 4.52 5.57 7.36
C GLN A 211 3.44 4.84 6.54
N SER A 212 2.16 5.23 6.66
CA SER A 212 1.07 4.67 5.82
C SER A 212 1.05 5.37 4.46
N PRO A 213 1.24 4.64 3.35
CA PRO A 213 1.13 5.18 2.00
C PRO A 213 -0.27 5.75 1.69
N ALA A 214 -1.34 5.18 2.26
CA ALA A 214 -2.71 5.69 2.05
C ALA A 214 -2.98 7.01 2.78
N LEU A 215 -2.52 7.16 4.03
CA LEU A 215 -2.60 8.44 4.75
C LEU A 215 -1.79 9.53 4.04
N LEU A 216 -0.61 9.17 3.52
CA LEU A 216 0.20 10.05 2.68
C LEU A 216 -0.51 10.41 1.37
N ALA A 217 -1.20 9.47 0.72
CA ALA A 217 -1.97 9.73 -0.49
C ALA A 217 -3.18 10.66 -0.24
N LEU A 218 -3.92 10.46 0.85
CA LEU A 218 -5.04 11.32 1.26
C LEU A 218 -4.58 12.73 1.58
N SER A 219 -3.50 12.88 2.35
CA SER A 219 -2.92 14.20 2.66
C SER A 219 -2.57 15.00 1.40
N ARG A 220 -2.27 14.31 0.30
CA ARG A 220 -1.90 14.89 -1.00
C ARG A 220 -3.09 15.09 -1.94
N SER A 221 -4.22 14.43 -1.73
CA SER A 221 -5.41 14.56 -2.59
C SER A 221 -6.34 15.72 -2.21
N VAL A 222 -6.15 16.33 -1.03
CA VAL A 222 -6.95 17.47 -0.55
C VAL A 222 -6.75 18.74 -1.40
N ASP A 223 -5.65 18.84 -2.16
CA ASP A 223 -5.39 19.96 -3.08
C ASP A 223 -6.17 19.90 -4.42
N GLY A 224 -6.93 18.84 -4.69
CA GLY A 224 -7.39 18.51 -6.05
C GLY A 224 -8.90 18.41 -6.31
N GLY A 225 -9.74 18.32 -5.28
CA GLY A 225 -11.17 18.01 -5.44
C GLY A 225 -11.41 16.56 -5.89
N GLU A 226 -12.11 15.81 -5.05
CA GLU A 226 -12.35 14.35 -5.09
C GLU A 226 -11.16 13.45 -4.71
N PRO A 227 -11.29 12.65 -3.62
CA PRO A 227 -10.40 11.53 -3.40
C PRO A 227 -10.67 10.45 -4.47
N PRO A 228 -9.65 9.89 -5.12
CA PRO A 228 -9.87 8.83 -6.10
C PRO A 228 -10.41 7.59 -5.36
N ALA A 229 -11.51 7.01 -5.84
CA ALA A 229 -12.15 5.82 -5.26
C ALA A 229 -11.15 4.69 -4.89
N PRO A 230 -10.08 4.42 -5.65
CA PRO A 230 -9.06 3.43 -5.26
C PRO A 230 -8.21 3.80 -4.03
N ALA A 231 -8.07 5.09 -3.69
CA ALA A 231 -7.37 5.51 -2.48
C ALA A 231 -8.24 5.32 -1.23
N VAL A 232 -9.55 5.52 -1.36
CA VAL A 232 -10.52 5.26 -0.29
C VAL A 232 -10.67 3.77 -0.06
N GLU A 233 -10.78 2.95 -1.11
CA GLU A 233 -10.82 1.49 -0.99
C GLU A 233 -9.56 0.93 -0.34
N ARG A 234 -8.38 1.45 -0.70
CA ARG A 234 -7.12 1.09 -0.03
C ARG A 234 -7.06 1.55 1.41
N LEU A 235 -7.51 2.78 1.72
CA LEU A 235 -7.60 3.25 3.09
C LEU A 235 -8.47 2.31 3.94
N MET A 236 -9.67 1.98 3.46
CA MET A 236 -10.62 1.12 4.18
C MET A 236 -10.05 -0.28 4.47
N SER A 237 -9.29 -0.86 3.53
CA SER A 237 -8.55 -2.10 3.77
C SER A 237 -7.39 -1.92 4.75
N GLU A 238 -6.58 -0.86 4.61
CA GLU A 238 -5.46 -0.58 5.52
C GLU A 238 -5.89 -0.29 6.97
N ILE A 239 -7.09 0.28 7.18
CA ILE A 239 -7.70 0.50 8.50
C ILE A 239 -8.59 -0.67 8.96
N GLY A 240 -8.51 -1.84 8.31
CA GLY A 240 -9.18 -3.06 8.77
C GLY A 240 -10.71 -3.00 8.77
N LEU A 241 -11.31 -2.18 7.89
CA LEU A 241 -12.75 -2.10 7.67
C LEU A 241 -13.14 -2.73 6.31
N GLU A 242 -12.30 -3.61 5.78
CA GLU A 242 -12.48 -4.34 4.52
C GLU A 242 -13.71 -5.25 4.46
N ASP A 243 -14.23 -5.65 5.63
CA ASP A 243 -15.40 -6.52 5.77
C ASP A 243 -16.70 -5.75 6.04
N TRP A 244 -16.67 -4.42 6.04
CA TRP A 244 -17.89 -3.64 6.21
C TRP A 244 -18.80 -3.85 5.01
N ASP A 245 -20.00 -4.37 5.26
CA ASP A 245 -20.92 -4.66 4.19
C ASP A 245 -21.51 -3.36 3.59
N ALA A 246 -22.15 -3.50 2.43
CA ALA A 246 -22.77 -2.37 1.74
C ALA A 246 -23.79 -1.61 2.63
N THR A 247 -24.33 -2.25 3.67
CA THR A 247 -25.26 -1.67 4.64
C THR A 247 -24.54 -0.76 5.65
N GLN A 248 -23.37 -1.16 6.12
CA GLN A 248 -22.57 -0.39 7.08
C GLN A 248 -21.93 0.84 6.41
N ALA A 249 -21.42 0.68 5.18
CA ALA A 249 -21.00 1.80 4.34
C ALA A 249 -22.17 2.72 3.98
N ALA A 250 -23.35 2.16 3.68
CA ALA A 250 -24.58 2.91 3.44
C ALA A 250 -25.02 3.73 4.67
N GLN A 251 -24.86 3.20 5.89
CA GLN A 251 -25.19 3.92 7.13
C GLN A 251 -24.26 5.12 7.36
N LEU A 252 -22.96 4.97 7.14
CA LEU A 252 -22.00 6.07 7.23
C LEU A 252 -22.31 7.18 6.19
N LEU A 253 -22.62 6.79 4.95
CA LEU A 253 -23.01 7.71 3.88
C LEU A 253 -24.38 8.38 4.13
N SER A 254 -25.33 7.65 4.72
CA SER A 254 -26.66 8.18 5.07
C SER A 254 -26.60 9.17 6.22
N LEU A 255 -25.74 8.92 7.22
CA LEU A 255 -25.45 9.85 8.31
C LEU A 255 -24.80 11.14 7.80
N HIS A 256 -23.86 11.03 6.86
CA HIS A 256 -23.23 12.18 6.18
C HIS A 256 -24.22 13.01 5.34
N ALA A 257 -25.12 12.34 4.60
CA ALA A 257 -26.17 12.99 3.82
C ALA A 257 -27.24 13.67 4.68
N ALA A 258 -27.60 13.07 5.83
CA ALA A 258 -28.53 13.65 6.79
C ALA A 258 -27.96 14.89 7.49
N ALA A 259 -26.70 14.86 7.90
CA ALA A 259 -25.99 16.01 8.48
C ALA A 259 -25.95 17.22 7.52
N SER A 260 -25.82 16.96 6.21
CA SER A 260 -25.83 17.98 5.15
C SER A 260 -27.19 18.67 4.97
N ILE A 261 -28.30 18.01 5.32
CA ILE A 261 -29.69 18.54 5.25
C ILE A 261 -30.01 19.40 6.49
N ILE A 262 -29.59 18.92 7.67
CA ILE A 262 -29.90 19.53 8.97
C ILE A 262 -29.08 20.81 9.19
N GLY A 263 -27.83 20.85 8.74
CA GLY A 263 -26.91 21.99 8.95
C GLY A 263 -26.99 23.14 7.93
N GLU A 264 -27.96 23.15 7.01
CA GLU A 264 -28.09 24.15 5.92
C GLU A 264 -26.86 24.31 5.00
N VAL A 265 -25.99 23.31 4.94
CA VAL A 265 -24.73 23.33 4.16
C VAL A 265 -24.97 23.07 2.65
N SER A 266 -26.11 22.46 2.30
CA SER A 266 -26.53 22.18 0.91
C SER A 266 -28.04 22.30 0.77
N ARG A 267 -28.57 22.34 -0.48
CA ARG A 267 -30.03 22.31 -0.67
C ARG A 267 -30.58 20.98 -0.15
N PRO A 268 -31.61 20.98 0.71
CA PRO A 268 -32.18 19.77 1.30
C PRO A 268 -32.49 18.66 0.28
N ILE A 269 -32.92 19.02 -0.94
CA ILE A 269 -33.21 18.07 -2.01
C ILE A 269 -32.02 17.21 -2.44
N ASP A 270 -30.80 17.74 -2.42
CA ASP A 270 -29.61 17.02 -2.86
C ASP A 270 -29.19 15.95 -1.83
N GLY A 271 -29.37 16.24 -0.54
CA GLY A 271 -29.25 15.24 0.52
C GLY A 271 -30.35 14.18 0.44
N ALA A 272 -31.60 14.58 0.16
CA ALA A 272 -32.72 13.64 0.03
C ALA A 272 -32.54 12.64 -1.12
N ARG A 273 -31.95 13.05 -2.25
CA ARG A 273 -31.60 12.16 -3.37
C ARG A 273 -30.57 11.10 -2.96
N ARG A 274 -29.54 11.50 -2.24
CA ARG A 274 -28.49 10.60 -1.74
C ARG A 274 -29.05 9.58 -0.75
N ILE A 275 -29.91 10.02 0.18
CA ILE A 275 -30.60 9.13 1.13
C ILE A 275 -31.58 8.18 0.40
N ALA A 276 -32.23 8.63 -0.67
CA ALA A 276 -33.18 7.83 -1.46
C ALA A 276 -32.51 6.73 -2.31
N GLU A 277 -31.25 6.97 -2.73
CA GLU A 277 -30.41 6.06 -3.52
C GLU A 277 -29.71 4.99 -2.66
N VAL A 278 -29.54 5.26 -1.36
CA VAL A 278 -28.81 4.41 -0.42
C VAL A 278 -29.79 3.77 0.56
N GLY A 279 -30.06 2.47 0.42
CA GLY A 279 -30.97 1.73 1.32
C GLY A 279 -32.47 1.92 1.02
N ASP A 280 -33.35 1.43 1.91
CA ASP A 280 -34.81 1.42 1.69
C ASP A 280 -35.57 2.60 2.31
N HIS A 281 -35.18 3.82 1.94
CA HIS A 281 -35.81 5.05 2.45
C HIS A 281 -36.94 5.54 1.54
N SER A 282 -38.05 4.78 1.51
CA SER A 282 -39.22 5.05 0.66
C SER A 282 -39.85 6.45 0.87
N GLY A 283 -39.80 7.00 2.09
CA GLY A 283 -40.25 8.35 2.39
C GLY A 283 -39.44 9.45 1.69
N PHE A 284 -38.11 9.31 1.65
CA PHE A 284 -37.24 10.26 0.94
C PHE A 284 -37.41 10.17 -0.58
N ARG A 285 -37.67 8.98 -1.14
CA ARG A 285 -38.00 8.81 -2.57
C ARG A 285 -39.31 9.51 -2.97
N GLU A 286 -40.28 9.58 -2.08
CA GLU A 286 -41.54 10.31 -2.31
C GLU A 286 -41.33 11.82 -2.25
N LEU A 287 -40.56 12.30 -1.27
CA LEU A 287 -40.22 13.72 -1.13
C LEU A 287 -39.42 14.24 -2.33
N VAL A 288 -38.46 13.46 -2.86
CA VAL A 288 -37.72 13.80 -4.08
C VAL A 288 -38.66 13.92 -5.29
N ARG A 289 -39.56 12.94 -5.51
CA ARG A 289 -40.52 12.98 -6.62
C ARG A 289 -41.47 14.18 -6.52
N ARG A 290 -41.92 14.51 -5.30
CA ARG A 290 -42.76 15.70 -5.06
C ARG A 290 -42.01 16.99 -5.36
N TRP A 291 -40.73 17.10 -5.01
CA TRP A 291 -39.93 18.27 -5.32
C TRP A 291 -39.70 18.43 -6.84
N GLU A 292 -39.44 17.33 -7.55
CA GLU A 292 -39.20 17.34 -9.00
C GLU A 292 -40.42 17.73 -9.82
N SER A 293 -41.61 17.37 -9.34
CA SER A 293 -42.90 17.71 -9.97
C SER A 293 -43.51 19.03 -9.49
N ALA A 294 -42.89 19.69 -8.51
CA ALA A 294 -43.37 20.97 -7.99
C ALA A 294 -42.94 22.16 -8.86
N GLU A 295 -43.85 23.12 -9.03
CA GLU A 295 -43.56 24.44 -9.59
C GLU A 295 -42.51 25.18 -8.74
N PRO A 296 -41.69 26.07 -9.32
CA PRO A 296 -40.56 26.69 -8.62
C PRO A 296 -40.91 27.35 -7.28
N GLU A 297 -42.09 27.98 -7.19
CA GLU A 297 -42.55 28.68 -5.98
C GLU A 297 -42.95 27.74 -4.83
N ALA A 298 -43.18 26.45 -5.12
CA ALA A 298 -43.59 25.45 -4.13
C ALA A 298 -42.44 24.57 -3.63
N ARG A 299 -41.24 24.67 -4.23
CA ARG A 299 -40.08 23.81 -3.93
C ARG A 299 -39.50 24.05 -2.54
N ASP A 300 -39.45 25.30 -2.10
CA ASP A 300 -38.95 25.66 -0.77
C ASP A 300 -39.79 25.01 0.34
N GLY A 301 -41.10 24.87 0.13
CA GLY A 301 -41.99 24.15 1.06
C GLY A 301 -41.69 22.66 1.14
N VAL A 302 -41.32 22.03 0.02
CA VAL A 302 -40.94 20.60 -0.02
C VAL A 302 -39.54 20.39 0.58
N GLU A 303 -38.61 21.33 0.39
CA GLU A 303 -37.28 21.28 1.03
C GLU A 303 -37.37 21.37 2.56
N GLU A 304 -38.32 22.11 3.09
CA GLU A 304 -38.57 22.18 4.54
C GLU A 304 -39.20 20.89 5.09
N GLU A 305 -40.04 20.22 4.31
CA GLU A 305 -40.54 18.87 4.64
C GLU A 305 -39.40 17.83 4.64
N ILE A 306 -38.45 17.94 3.70
CA ILE A 306 -37.24 17.10 3.64
C ILE A 306 -36.37 17.30 4.89
N ARG A 307 -36.18 18.54 5.32
CA ARG A 307 -35.39 18.85 6.53
C ARG A 307 -36.01 18.27 7.79
N ARG A 308 -37.33 18.39 7.96
CA ARG A 308 -38.07 17.76 9.07
C ARG A 308 -37.96 16.24 9.06
N ALA A 309 -38.11 15.61 7.89
CA ALA A 309 -37.99 14.17 7.76
C ALA A 309 -36.57 13.66 8.10
N ALA A 310 -35.52 14.44 7.80
CA ALA A 310 -34.14 14.12 8.17
C ALA A 310 -33.93 14.21 9.68
N VAL A 311 -34.46 15.25 10.34
CA VAL A 311 -34.40 15.40 11.80
C VAL A 311 -35.14 14.27 12.52
N GLU A 312 -36.33 13.88 12.07
CA GLU A 312 -37.11 12.79 12.68
C GLU A 312 -36.43 11.42 12.54
N LEU A 313 -35.69 11.19 11.44
CA LEU A 313 -35.04 9.92 11.17
C LEU A 313 -33.69 9.76 11.90
N PHE A 314 -32.95 10.85 12.10
CA PHE A 314 -31.56 10.82 12.59
C PHE A 314 -31.32 11.57 13.92
N GLY A 315 -32.33 12.26 14.47
CA GLY A 315 -32.27 13.01 15.74
C GLY A 315 -31.76 14.46 15.60
N GLN A 316 -31.91 15.26 16.66
CA GLN A 316 -31.26 16.57 16.79
C GLN A 316 -29.99 16.45 17.62
N PRO A 317 -28.90 17.18 17.29
CA PRO A 317 -27.81 17.36 18.23
C PRO A 317 -28.31 18.21 19.41
N GLU A 318 -28.21 17.70 20.64
CA GLU A 318 -28.54 18.48 21.84
C GLU A 318 -27.48 19.59 22.04
N GLU A 319 -27.93 20.83 22.18
CA GLU A 319 -27.09 22.04 22.23
C GLU A 319 -26.17 22.18 23.47
N ASP A 320 -26.23 21.24 24.43
CA ASP A 320 -25.64 21.43 25.77
C ASP A 320 -24.22 20.84 25.96
N GLU A 321 -23.62 20.18 24.97
CA GLU A 321 -22.25 19.63 25.09
C GLU A 321 -21.16 20.45 24.38
N ILE A 322 -21.42 21.74 24.10
CA ILE A 322 -20.40 22.71 23.67
C ILE A 322 -20.08 23.66 24.82
N ALA A 323 -19.26 23.20 25.76
CA ALA A 323 -18.44 24.06 26.59
C ALA A 323 -17.06 23.39 26.76
N PRO A 324 -15.98 24.19 26.74
CA PRO A 324 -14.69 23.87 26.11
C PRO A 324 -13.90 22.73 26.74
#